data_AF-A4HKR0-F1
#
_entry.id   AF-A4HKR0-F1
#
_cell.length_a   1.000
_cell.length_b   1.000
_cell.length_c   1.000
_cell.angle_alpha   90.00
_cell.angle_beta   90.00
_cell.angle_gamma   90.00
#
_symmetry.space_group_name_H-M   'P 1'
#
loop_
_entity.id
_entity.type
_entity.pdbx_description
1 polymer ?
#
loop_
_entity_poly.entity_id
_entity_poly.type
_entity_poly.pdbx_seq_one_letter_code
_entity_poly.pdbx_strand_id
1 'polypeptide(L)'
;MTKFLKPGKVVIVTAGRYAGHKAVIVQNSDAATKERPYGRALIAGIKKYPKKVVRGMSKQTIARRSQVGVFLRVVNHKHFLPTRY
;
A
#
# COMPACT_ATOMS: atom_id res chain seq x y z
N MET A 1 22.03 -14.06 0.55
CA MET A 1 21.06 -13.14 -0.07
C MET A 1 20.37 -12.32 1.01
N THR A 2 20.38 -10.99 0.91
CA THR A 2 19.71 -10.10 1.87
C THR A 2 18.20 -10.05 1.60
N LYS A 3 17.39 -10.16 2.65
CA LYS A 3 15.93 -10.06 2.54
C LYS A 3 15.54 -8.62 2.15
N PHE A 4 15.00 -8.45 0.95
CA PHE A 4 14.63 -7.14 0.43
C PHE A 4 13.20 -6.71 0.80
N LEU A 5 12.36 -7.65 1.25
CA LEU A 5 11.03 -7.38 1.80
C LEU A 5 11.16 -6.93 3.26
N LYS A 6 11.39 -5.63 3.43
CA LYS A 6 11.57 -4.97 4.72
C LYS A 6 10.46 -3.93 4.95
N PRO A 7 10.13 -3.62 6.23
CA PRO A 7 9.30 -2.48 6.56
C PRO A 7 9.79 -1.19 5.88
N GLY A 8 8.86 -0.34 5.46
CA GLY A 8 9.14 0.89 4.75
C GLY A 8 9.29 0.74 3.23
N LYS A 9 9.34 -0.48 2.69
CA LYS A 9 9.42 -0.69 1.24
C LYS A 9 8.08 -0.45 0.55
N VAL A 10 8.12 0.19 -0.62
CA VAL A 10 6.93 0.48 -1.42
C VAL A 10 6.60 -0.72 -2.31
N VAL A 11 5.33 -1.11 -2.29
CA VAL A 11 4.77 -2.21 -3.06
C VAL A 11 3.53 -1.77 -3.83
N ILE A 12 3.23 -2.45 -4.93
CA ILE A 12 1.97 -2.30 -5.66
C ILE A 12 1.12 -3.53 -5.42
N VAL A 13 -0.13 -3.36 -5.00
CA VAL A 13 -1.05 -4.49 -4.82
C VAL A 13 -1.46 -5.02 -6.19
N THR A 14 -1.35 -6.33 -6.41
CA THR A 14 -1.65 -6.95 -7.72
C THR A 14 -3.05 -7.54 -7.78
N ALA A 15 -3.63 -7.93 -6.64
CA ALA A 15 -4.93 -8.61 -6.59
C ALA A 15 -5.87 -8.08 -5.50
N GLY A 16 -7.18 -8.25 -5.73
CA GLY A 16 -8.26 -7.88 -4.81
C GLY A 16 -8.70 -6.42 -4.90
N ARG A 17 -9.53 -5.97 -3.93
CA ARG A 17 -10.17 -4.64 -3.92
C ARG A 17 -9.25 -3.44 -4.19
N TYR A 18 -7.98 -3.52 -3.77
CA TYR A 18 -7.02 -2.43 -3.89
C TYR A 18 -5.95 -2.70 -4.95
N ALA A 19 -6.20 -3.59 -5.91
CA ALA A 19 -5.30 -3.82 -7.03
C ALA A 19 -4.94 -2.50 -7.74
N GLY A 20 -3.67 -2.36 -8.14
CA GLY A 20 -3.12 -1.13 -8.72
C GLY A 20 -2.81 -0.02 -7.71
N HIS A 21 -3.20 -0.15 -6.44
CA HIS A 21 -2.88 0.86 -5.43
C HIS A 21 -1.47 0.64 -4.85
N LYS A 22 -0.77 1.75 -4.60
CA LYS A 22 0.53 1.81 -3.95
C LYS A 22 0.33 1.64 -2.44
N ALA A 23 1.20 0.86 -1.84
CA ALA A 23 1.23 0.60 -0.41
C ALA A 23 2.66 0.50 0.10
N VAL A 24 2.80 0.58 1.42
CA VAL A 24 4.07 0.42 2.13
C VAL A 24 3.93 -0.80 3.05
N ILE A 25 4.98 -1.62 3.10
CA ILE A 25 5.06 -2.71 4.08
C ILE A 25 5.27 -2.09 5.46
N VAL A 26 4.33 -2.33 6.38
CA VAL A 26 4.45 -1.91 7.79
C VAL A 26 5.15 -3.00 8.58
N GLN A 27 4.74 -4.24 8.37
CA GLN A 27 5.32 -5.40 9.04
C GLN A 27 5.37 -6.56 8.06
N ASN A 28 6.50 -7.26 8.04
CA ASN A 28 6.66 -8.46 7.24
C ASN A 28 6.66 -9.70 8.14
N SER A 29 6.00 -10.77 7.70
CA SER A 29 5.97 -12.08 8.38
C SER A 29 6.21 -13.17 7.34
N ASP A 30 7.45 -13.64 7.26
CA ASP A 30 7.85 -14.70 6.32
C ASP A 30 7.45 -16.10 6.82
N ALA A 31 7.24 -16.26 8.13
CA ALA A 31 6.95 -17.55 8.74
C ALA A 31 5.49 -17.98 8.54
N ALA A 32 5.31 -19.24 8.15
CA ALA A 32 4.01 -19.89 8.14
C ALA A 32 3.47 -20.01 9.57
N THR A 33 2.21 -19.60 9.77
CA THR A 33 1.48 -19.79 11.03
C THR A 33 0.43 -20.88 10.83
N LYS A 34 -0.05 -21.53 11.90
CA LYS A 34 -1.11 -22.56 11.80
C LYS A 34 -2.35 -22.09 11.05
N GLU A 35 -2.74 -20.82 11.22
CA GLU A 35 -3.89 -20.23 10.50
C GLU A 35 -3.60 -19.92 9.03
N ARG A 36 -2.34 -19.61 8.69
CA ARG A 36 -1.95 -19.11 7.36
C ARG A 36 -0.58 -19.70 6.99
N PRO A 37 -0.55 -20.75 6.16
CA PRO A 37 0.69 -21.46 5.82
C PRO A 37 1.53 -20.74 4.74
N TYR A 38 1.46 -19.40 4.65
CA TYR A 38 2.11 -18.61 3.62
C TYR A 38 2.68 -17.30 4.16
N GLY A 39 3.75 -16.80 3.52
CA GLY A 39 4.34 -15.51 3.81
C GLY A 39 3.36 -14.36 3.56
N ARG A 40 3.28 -13.44 4.53
CA ARG A 40 2.34 -12.32 4.51
C ARG A 40 2.99 -11.03 4.95
N ALA A 41 2.45 -9.92 4.50
CA ALA A 41 2.81 -8.58 4.95
C ALA A 41 1.56 -7.83 5.40
N LEU A 42 1.70 -7.07 6.48
CA LEU A 42 0.77 -5.99 6.79
C LEU A 42 1.17 -4.79 5.94
N ILE A 43 0.25 -4.35 5.07
CA ILE A 43 0.46 -3.20 4.19
C ILE A 43 -0.45 -2.05 4.56
N ALA A 44 0.09 -0.83 4.50
CA ALA A 44 -0.66 0.41 4.56
C ALA A 44 -0.64 1.05 3.18
N GLY A 45 -1.80 1.21 2.56
CA GLY A 45 -1.92 1.71 1.19
C GLY A 45 -2.82 2.91 1.05
N ILE A 46 -2.67 3.60 -0.08
CA ILE A 46 -3.53 4.72 -0.44
C ILE A 46 -4.77 4.16 -1.10
N LYS A 47 -5.95 4.34 -0.50
CA LYS A 47 -7.27 3.99 -1.07
C LYS A 47 -7.75 5.05 -2.05
N LYS A 48 -7.53 6.33 -1.73
CA LYS A 48 -7.92 7.46 -2.58
C LYS A 48 -6.70 8.35 -2.74
N TYR A 49 -6.18 8.39 -3.96
CA TYR A 49 -5.07 9.26 -4.30
C TYR A 49 -5.48 10.74 -4.27
N PRO A 50 -4.57 11.63 -3.87
CA PRO A 50 -4.81 13.06 -3.99
C PRO A 50 -4.97 13.42 -5.47
N LYS A 51 -5.95 14.28 -5.78
CA LYS A 51 -6.21 14.73 -7.15
C LYS A 51 -5.34 15.93 -7.48
N LYS A 52 -5.00 16.10 -8.76
CA LYS A 52 -4.24 17.27 -9.25
C LYS A 52 -4.91 18.58 -8.81
N VAL A 53 -4.11 19.47 -8.23
CA VAL A 53 -4.47 20.85 -7.90
C VAL A 53 -3.91 21.76 -8.99
N VAL A 54 -4.73 22.68 -9.47
CA VAL A 54 -4.33 23.70 -10.47
C VAL A 54 -4.51 25.09 -9.88
N ARG A 55 -3.80 26.07 -10.45
CA ARG A 55 -3.94 27.49 -10.08
C ARG A 55 -5.40 27.93 -10.33
N GLY A 56 -5.96 28.73 -9.41
CA GLY A 56 -7.35 29.21 -9.48
C GLY A 56 -8.38 28.41 -8.67
N MET A 57 -8.01 27.30 -8.04
CA MET A 57 -8.92 26.57 -7.14
C MET A 57 -9.11 27.29 -5.80
N SER A 58 -10.32 27.23 -5.25
CA SER A 58 -10.60 27.72 -3.89
C SER A 58 -9.94 26.84 -2.83
N LYS A 59 -9.63 27.41 -1.65
CA LYS A 59 -9.02 26.67 -0.53
C LYS A 59 -9.82 25.43 -0.13
N GLN A 60 -11.16 25.52 -0.17
CA GLN A 60 -12.05 24.39 0.12
C GLN A 60 -11.93 23.25 -0.90
N THR A 61 -11.88 23.59 -2.20
CA THR A 61 -11.69 22.59 -3.25
C THR A 61 -10.30 21.95 -3.18
N ILE A 62 -9.26 22.74 -2.87
CA ILE A 62 -7.90 22.25 -2.66
C ILE A 62 -7.88 21.23 -1.51
N ALA A 63 -8.45 21.58 -0.35
CA ALA A 63 -8.52 20.68 0.80
C ALA A 63 -9.21 19.34 0.45
N ARG A 64 -10.35 19.39 -0.24
CA ARG A 64 -11.10 18.18 -0.66
C ARG A 64 -10.35 17.32 -1.69
N ARG A 65 -9.53 17.93 -2.56
CA ARG A 65 -8.70 17.23 -3.56
C ARG A 65 -7.44 16.63 -2.94
N SER A 66 -6.86 17.27 -1.94
CA SER A 66 -5.67 16.81 -1.22
C SER A 66 -5.94 15.69 -0.21
N GLN A 67 -7.21 15.45 0.15
CA GLN A 67 -7.58 14.36 1.06
C GLN A 67 -7.15 12.98 0.52
N VAL A 68 -6.30 12.32 1.28
CA VAL A 68 -5.84 10.96 1.04
C VAL A 68 -6.66 9.99 1.89
N GLY A 69 -7.30 9.03 1.23
CA GLY A 69 -7.91 7.89 1.93
C GLY A 69 -6.87 6.80 2.09
N VAL A 70 -6.78 6.17 3.26
CA VAL A 70 -5.85 5.07 3.54
C VAL A 70 -6.59 3.75 3.76
N PHE A 71 -5.88 2.63 3.58
CA PHE A 71 -6.34 1.31 3.98
C PHE A 71 -5.22 0.52 4.64
N LEU A 72 -5.59 -0.35 5.57
CA LEU A 72 -4.72 -1.35 6.16
C LEU A 72 -5.19 -2.73 5.73
N ARG A 73 -4.27 -3.59 5.29
CA ARG A 73 -4.62 -4.96 4.90
C ARG A 73 -3.47 -5.91 5.12
N VAL A 74 -3.78 -7.13 5.55
CA VAL A 74 -2.84 -8.24 5.54
C VAL A 74 -2.94 -8.93 4.19
N VAL A 75 -1.83 -9.02 3.48
CA VAL A 75 -1.77 -9.52 2.10
C VAL A 75 -0.66 -10.56 1.98
N ASN A 76 -0.93 -11.63 1.22
CA ASN A 76 0.07 -12.64 0.87
C ASN A 76 1.15 -12.00 0.00
N HIS A 77 2.42 -12.42 0.14
CA HIS A 77 3.52 -11.98 -0.70
C HIS A 77 3.28 -12.13 -2.21
N LYS A 78 2.50 -13.13 -2.62
CA LYS A 78 2.11 -13.33 -4.03
C LYS A 78 1.20 -12.24 -4.60
N HIS A 79 0.52 -11.47 -3.75
CA HIS A 79 -0.51 -10.51 -4.15
C HIS A 79 -0.04 -9.05 -4.10
N PHE A 80 1.28 -8.84 -4.06
CA PHE A 80 1.87 -7.54 -4.30
C PHE A 80 3.19 -7.67 -5.06
N LEU A 81 3.49 -6.63 -5.84
CA LEU A 81 4.76 -6.47 -6.55
C LEU A 81 5.66 -5.54 -5.74
N PRO A 82 6.82 -5.99 -5.25
CA PRO A 82 7.80 -5.12 -4.63
C PRO A 82 8.40 -4.17 -5.67
N THR A 83 8.43 -2.87 -5.35
CA THR A 83 9.01 -1.87 -6.24
C THR A 83 10.44 -1.50 -5.81
N ARG A 84 11.12 -0.69 -6.62
CA ARG A 84 12.44 -0.16 -6.27
C ARG A 84 12.40 0.90 -5.17
N TYR A 85 11.23 1.48 -4.89
CA TYR A 85 11.03 2.57 -3.94
C TYR A 85 10.84 2.03 -2.51
#